data_AF-A0AAV0GPD3-F1
#
_entry.id   AF-A0AAV0GPD3-F1
#
_cell.length_a   1.000
_cell.length_b   1.000
_cell.length_c   1.000
_cell.angle_alpha   90.00
_cell.angle_beta   90.00
_cell.angle_gamma   90.00
#
_symmetry.space_group_name_H-M   'P 1'
#
loop_
_entity.id
_entity.type
_entity.pdbx_description
1 polymer ?
#
loop_
_entity_poly.entity_id
_entity_poly.type
_entity_poly.pdbx_seq_one_letter_code
_entity_poly.pdbx_strand_id
1 'polypeptide(L)'
;MVWLEEWQKLPYTSPYVDPSCLDVRTDVSEKRIVGVFHELLHLTLEKMTERKNVSNLRTSLRLPQKFTKVFERHPGVFYISKKCDTQTVVLREGYDRGELQEKHPLVYVRVKYARLMKRGFLERSMGLHKKSEETVEEEGIINNHQRLYG
;
A
#
# COMPACT_ATOMS: atom_id res chain seq x y z
N MET A 1 16.87 8.63 -22.94
CA MET A 1 15.63 7.82 -23.08
C MET A 1 14.60 8.71 -23.74
N VAL A 2 14.63 8.82 -25.09
CA VAL A 2 13.91 9.88 -25.83
C VAL A 2 12.40 9.86 -25.55
N TRP A 3 11.79 8.68 -25.52
CA TRP A 3 10.36 8.51 -25.22
C TRP A 3 9.95 9.08 -23.85
N LEU A 4 10.77 8.89 -22.80
CA LEU A 4 10.43 9.35 -21.45
C LEU A 4 10.45 10.89 -21.38
N GLU A 5 11.41 11.52 -22.05
CA GLU A 5 11.53 12.97 -22.13
C GLU A 5 10.37 13.59 -22.91
N GLU A 6 9.92 12.95 -23.99
CA GLU A 6 8.73 13.35 -24.75
C GLU A 6 7.46 13.22 -23.90
N TRP A 7 7.30 12.10 -23.19
CA TRP A 7 6.16 11.90 -22.28
C TRP A 7 6.13 12.92 -21.14
N GLN A 8 7.29 13.26 -20.57
CA GLN A 8 7.40 14.27 -19.52
C GLN A 8 7.02 15.68 -20.01
N LYS A 9 7.23 16.01 -21.29
CA LYS A 9 6.85 17.30 -21.89
C LYS A 9 5.36 17.46 -22.15
N LEU A 10 4.58 16.37 -22.18
CA LEU A 10 3.13 16.44 -22.37
C LEU A 10 2.45 17.30 -21.31
N PRO A 11 1.32 17.97 -21.61
CA PRO A 11 0.60 18.77 -20.61
C PRO A 11 0.14 17.91 -19.43
N TYR A 12 0.29 18.45 -18.22
CA TYR A 12 -0.30 17.84 -17.02
C TYR A 12 -1.76 18.28 -16.91
N THR A 13 -2.68 17.42 -17.37
CA THR A 13 -4.11 17.66 -17.19
C THR A 13 -4.52 17.32 -15.77
N SER A 14 -5.07 18.29 -15.06
CA SER A 14 -5.53 18.12 -13.67
C SER A 14 -6.48 16.92 -13.52
N PRO A 15 -6.25 16.05 -12.51
CA PRO A 15 -7.15 14.94 -12.18
C PRO A 15 -8.61 15.35 -11.88
N TYR A 16 -8.82 16.60 -11.46
CA TYR A 16 -10.11 17.14 -11.07
C TYR A 16 -10.93 17.73 -12.23
N VAL A 17 -10.32 17.90 -13.41
CA VAL A 17 -11.00 18.42 -14.59
C VAL A 17 -11.69 17.28 -15.35
N ASP A 18 -12.81 17.61 -16.01
CA ASP A 18 -13.57 16.67 -16.82
C ASP A 18 -12.75 16.18 -18.04
N PRO A 19 -12.48 14.87 -18.18
CA PRO A 19 -11.67 14.33 -19.27
C PRO A 19 -12.45 14.12 -20.58
N SER A 20 -13.73 14.53 -20.66
CA SER A 20 -14.58 14.26 -21.84
C SER A 20 -14.01 14.80 -23.15
N CYS A 21 -13.14 15.82 -23.10
CA CYS A 21 -12.47 16.37 -24.27
C CYS A 21 -11.19 15.61 -24.68
N LEU A 22 -10.71 14.66 -23.87
CA LEU A 22 -9.49 13.92 -24.15
C LEU A 22 -9.78 12.64 -24.93
N ASP A 23 -9.02 12.41 -26.00
CA ASP A 23 -9.00 11.12 -26.66
C ASP A 23 -8.24 10.11 -25.79
N VAL A 24 -8.94 9.04 -25.40
CA VAL A 24 -8.45 7.90 -24.62
C VAL A 24 -7.19 7.26 -25.21
N ARG A 25 -6.98 7.38 -26.53
CA ARG A 25 -5.87 6.76 -27.27
C ARG A 25 -4.59 7.59 -27.25
N THR A 26 -4.63 8.80 -26.69
CA THR A 26 -3.48 9.72 -26.66
C THR A 26 -2.61 9.52 -25.43
N ASP A 27 -1.32 9.84 -25.56
CA ASP A 27 -0.39 9.83 -24.43
C ASP A 27 -0.75 10.89 -23.38
N VAL A 28 -1.46 11.96 -23.76
CA VAL A 28 -2.00 12.97 -22.83
C VAL A 28 -3.05 12.36 -21.91
N SER A 29 -3.97 11.56 -22.47
CA SER A 29 -4.94 10.80 -21.67
C SER A 29 -4.23 9.82 -20.74
N GLU A 30 -3.21 9.10 -21.24
CA GLU A 30 -2.43 8.19 -20.39
C GLU A 30 -1.72 8.93 -19.25
N LYS A 31 -1.11 10.09 -19.53
CA LYS A 31 -0.47 10.94 -18.52
C LYS A 31 -1.45 11.44 -17.46
N ARG A 32 -2.67 11.80 -17.84
CA ARG A 32 -3.73 12.12 -16.88
C ARG A 32 -4.02 10.95 -15.95
N ILE A 33 -4.14 9.73 -16.49
CA ILE A 33 -4.39 8.53 -15.68
C ILE A 33 -3.25 8.30 -14.68
N VAL A 34 -1.99 8.47 -15.12
CA VAL A 34 -0.83 8.43 -14.21
C VAL A 34 -0.98 9.48 -13.11
N GLY A 35 -1.31 10.73 -13.45
CA GLY A 35 -1.52 11.81 -12.49
C GLY A 35 -2.63 11.53 -11.47
N VAL A 36 -3.77 11.00 -11.93
CA VAL A 36 -4.89 10.61 -11.06
C VAL A 36 -4.46 9.59 -10.01
N PHE A 37 -3.74 8.54 -10.42
CA PHE A 37 -3.29 7.52 -9.47
C PHE A 37 -2.11 7.97 -8.61
N HIS A 38 -1.27 8.86 -9.13
CA HIS A 38 -0.20 9.51 -8.38
C HIS A 38 -0.76 10.30 -7.19
N GLU A 39 -1.79 11.12 -7.43
CA GLU A 39 -2.48 11.86 -6.37
C GLU A 39 -3.27 10.93 -5.44
N LEU A 40 -4.07 10.02 -6.00
CA LEU A 40 -4.90 9.11 -5.20
C LEU A 40 -4.06 8.27 -4.24
N LEU A 41 -2.92 7.73 -4.70
CA LEU A 41 -2.05 6.92 -3.85
C LEU A 41 -1.34 7.78 -2.81
N HIS A 42 -1.01 9.04 -3.10
CA HIS A 42 -0.49 9.96 -2.09
C HIS A 42 -1.46 10.21 -0.93
N LEU A 43 -2.78 10.14 -1.18
CA LEU A 43 -3.79 10.24 -0.13
C LEU A 43 -3.89 8.98 0.74
N THR A 44 -3.31 7.85 0.31
CA THR A 44 -3.31 6.60 1.10
C THR A 44 -2.13 6.57 2.06
N LEU A 45 -2.37 6.07 3.27
CA LEU A 45 -1.34 6.00 4.32
C LEU A 45 -0.11 5.16 3.92
N GLU A 46 -0.31 4.10 3.15
CA GLU A 46 0.76 3.20 2.73
C GLU A 46 1.23 3.49 1.30
N LYS A 47 0.73 4.55 0.64
CA LYS A 47 1.03 4.85 -0.76
C LYS A 47 0.82 3.67 -1.71
N MET A 48 -0.15 2.83 -1.39
CA MET A 48 -0.50 1.62 -2.13
C MET A 48 -1.96 1.22 -1.93
N THR A 49 -2.50 0.43 -2.86
CA THR A 49 -3.84 -0.14 -2.77
C THR A 49 -3.98 -1.39 -3.65
N GLU A 50 -5.00 -2.20 -3.40
CA GLU A 50 -5.28 -3.36 -4.26
C GLU A 50 -5.77 -2.92 -5.65
N ARG A 51 -5.33 -3.65 -6.69
CA ARG A 51 -5.76 -3.43 -8.07
C ARG A 51 -7.29 -3.51 -8.21
N LYS A 52 -7.95 -4.34 -7.41
CA LYS A 52 -9.42 -4.45 -7.37
C LYS A 52 -10.07 -3.15 -6.90
N ASN A 53 -9.54 -2.50 -5.86
CA ASN A 53 -10.06 -1.22 -5.36
C ASN A 53 -9.98 -0.14 -6.43
N VAL A 54 -8.86 -0.10 -7.15
CA VAL A 54 -8.65 0.81 -8.26
C VAL A 54 -9.66 0.56 -9.39
N SER A 55 -9.93 -0.71 -9.74
CA SER A 55 -10.97 -1.05 -10.72
C SER A 55 -12.37 -0.60 -10.29
N ASN A 56 -12.70 -0.66 -9.00
CA ASN A 56 -13.98 -0.18 -8.48
C ASN A 56 -14.14 1.34 -8.63
N LEU A 57 -13.05 2.10 -8.65
CA LEU A 57 -13.05 3.56 -8.80
C LEU A 57 -13.11 4.04 -10.26
N ARG A 58 -13.13 3.11 -11.24
CA ARG A 58 -13.08 3.45 -12.67
C ARG A 58 -14.13 4.48 -13.07
N THR A 59 -15.39 4.26 -12.72
CA THR A 59 -16.49 5.14 -13.11
C THR A 59 -16.39 6.49 -12.40
N SER A 60 -16.10 6.50 -11.10
CA SER A 60 -15.99 7.72 -10.30
C SER A 60 -14.87 8.64 -10.78
N LEU A 61 -13.76 8.06 -11.25
CA LEU A 61 -12.60 8.79 -11.77
C LEU A 61 -12.66 9.03 -13.29
N ARG A 62 -13.78 8.67 -13.94
CA ARG A 62 -13.99 8.77 -15.40
C ARG A 62 -12.85 8.14 -16.22
N LEU A 63 -12.47 6.93 -15.84
CA LEU A 63 -11.35 6.20 -16.45
C LEU A 63 -11.82 5.25 -17.58
N PRO A 64 -11.00 5.06 -18.62
CA PRO A 64 -11.31 4.15 -19.72
C PRO A 64 -11.27 2.68 -19.27
N GLN A 65 -11.96 1.78 -19.99
CA GLN A 65 -12.11 0.38 -19.59
C GLN A 65 -10.77 -0.35 -19.35
N LYS A 66 -9.74 -0.04 -20.15
CA LYS A 66 -8.43 -0.71 -20.12
C LYS A 66 -7.33 0.13 -19.43
N PHE A 67 -7.72 1.01 -18.50
CA PHE A 67 -6.78 1.93 -17.83
C PHE A 67 -5.67 1.23 -17.02
N THR A 68 -5.92 0.02 -16.50
CA THR A 68 -4.97 -0.68 -15.61
C THR A 68 -3.63 -1.01 -16.26
N LYS A 69 -3.53 -0.96 -17.59
CA LYS A 69 -2.26 -1.11 -18.32
C LYS A 69 -1.24 -0.02 -17.97
N VAL A 70 -1.70 1.13 -17.48
CA VAL A 70 -0.83 2.25 -17.07
C VAL A 70 0.19 1.82 -15.99
N PHE A 71 -0.21 0.92 -15.09
CA PHE A 71 0.65 0.45 -14.00
C PHE A 71 1.82 -0.39 -14.50
N GLU A 72 1.64 -1.09 -15.62
CA GLU A 72 2.66 -1.91 -16.26
C GLU A 72 3.55 -1.06 -17.19
N ARG A 73 2.97 -0.04 -17.84
CA ARG A 73 3.67 0.87 -18.77
C ARG A 73 4.57 1.89 -18.08
N HIS A 74 4.28 2.23 -16.82
CA HIS A 74 5.02 3.25 -16.05
C HIS A 74 5.73 2.63 -14.83
N PRO A 75 6.67 1.69 -15.03
CA PRO A 75 7.37 1.02 -13.94
C PRO A 75 8.31 1.95 -13.15
N GLY A 76 8.58 3.18 -13.64
CA GLY A 76 9.31 4.20 -12.88
C GLY A 76 8.44 4.88 -11.82
N VAL A 77 7.13 4.93 -12.02
CA VAL A 77 6.16 5.58 -11.10
C VAL A 77 5.47 4.54 -10.23
N PHE A 78 5.00 3.45 -10.85
CA PHE A 78 4.26 2.40 -10.17
C PHE A 78 5.05 1.11 -10.06
N TYR A 79 4.71 0.33 -9.04
CA TYR A 79 5.14 -1.05 -8.86
C TYR A 79 3.92 -1.92 -8.62
N ILE A 80 3.86 -3.09 -9.25
CA ILE A 80 2.80 -4.07 -9.02
C ILE A 80 3.39 -5.23 -8.22
N SER A 81 2.94 -5.35 -6.98
CA SER A 81 3.21 -6.53 -6.17
C SER A 81 2.13 -7.58 -6.41
N LYS A 82 2.54 -8.83 -6.62
CA LYS A 82 1.63 -9.97 -6.69
C LYS A 82 1.94 -10.88 -5.51
N LYS A 83 0.99 -10.99 -4.58
CA LYS A 83 1.08 -11.89 -3.44
C LYS A 83 -0.14 -12.80 -3.42
N CYS A 84 0.10 -14.10 -3.63
CA CYS A 84 -0.96 -15.07 -3.85
C CYS A 84 -1.85 -14.61 -5.03
N ASP A 85 -3.15 -14.43 -4.79
CA ASP A 85 -4.12 -13.93 -5.77
C ASP A 85 -4.33 -12.40 -5.68
N THR A 86 -3.71 -11.73 -4.70
CA THR A 86 -3.84 -10.29 -4.51
C THR A 86 -2.78 -9.54 -5.31
N GLN A 87 -3.21 -8.62 -6.16
CA GLN A 87 -2.35 -7.64 -6.83
C GLN A 87 -2.48 -6.28 -6.15
N THR A 88 -1.35 -5.70 -5.77
CA THR A 88 -1.27 -4.39 -5.11
C THR A 88 -0.47 -3.44 -5.99
N VAL A 89 -1.06 -2.29 -6.28
CA VAL A 89 -0.39 -1.17 -6.95
C VAL A 89 0.24 -0.30 -5.89
N VAL A 90 1.53 -0.03 -6.04
CA VAL A 90 2.37 0.73 -5.09
C VAL A 90 2.97 1.92 -5.82
N LEU A 91 2.97 3.09 -5.17
CA LEU A 91 3.61 4.29 -5.67
C LEU A 91 5.09 4.31 -5.28
N ARG A 92 5.99 4.25 -6.27
CA ARG A 92 7.43 4.06 -6.01
C ARG A 92 8.09 5.19 -5.26
N GLU A 93 7.72 6.43 -5.55
CA GLU A 93 8.30 7.60 -4.88
C GLU A 93 8.00 7.62 -3.38
N GLY A 94 6.98 6.86 -2.95
CA GLY A 94 6.63 6.70 -1.55
C GLY A 94 7.61 5.86 -0.75
N TYR A 95 8.52 5.16 -1.42
CA TYR A 95 9.38 4.16 -0.82
C TYR A 95 10.85 4.44 -1.12
N ASP A 96 11.70 4.23 -0.12
CA ASP A 96 13.15 4.24 -0.26
C ASP A 96 13.70 2.89 0.24
N ARG A 97 14.50 2.21 -0.58
CA ARG A 97 15.05 0.86 -0.30
C ARG A 97 14.02 -0.16 0.24
N GLY A 98 12.76 -0.05 -0.21
CA GLY A 98 11.67 -0.94 0.18
C GLY A 98 10.94 -0.56 1.47
N GLU A 99 11.32 0.56 2.11
CA GLU A 99 10.60 1.12 3.25
C GLU A 99 9.78 2.34 2.86
N LEU A 100 8.58 2.44 3.42
CA LEU A 100 7.74 3.64 3.28
C LEU A 100 8.47 4.83 3.92
N GLN A 101 8.65 5.91 3.15
CA GLN A 101 9.40 7.09 3.59
C GLN A 101 8.72 7.78 4.79
N GLU A 102 7.40 7.95 4.74
CA GLU A 102 6.61 8.58 5.80
C GLU A 102 5.74 7.54 6.51
N LYS A 103 6.19 7.07 7.67
CA LYS A 103 5.50 6.03 8.44
C LYS A 103 4.49 6.66 9.39
N HIS A 104 3.25 6.79 8.93
CA HIS A 104 2.14 7.22 9.79
C HIS A 104 1.95 6.25 10.98
N PRO A 105 1.63 6.71 12.21
CA PRO A 105 1.47 5.85 13.39
C PRO A 105 0.50 4.68 13.20
N LEU A 106 -0.58 4.89 12.42
CA LEU A 106 -1.54 3.84 12.11
C LEU A 106 -0.94 2.70 11.29
N VAL A 107 0.01 2.99 10.39
CA VAL A 107 0.72 1.96 9.63
C VAL A 107 1.57 1.10 10.57
N TYR A 108 2.24 1.72 11.54
CA TYR A 108 2.99 1.01 12.56
C TYR A 108 2.09 0.08 13.40
N VAL A 109 0.96 0.59 13.88
CA VAL A 109 -0.02 -0.21 14.66
C VAL A 109 -0.53 -1.39 13.83
N ARG A 110 -0.87 -1.16 12.55
CA ARG A 110 -1.33 -2.22 11.64
C ARG A 110 -0.28 -3.31 11.44
N VAL A 111 0.98 -2.93 11.21
CA VAL A 111 2.09 -3.88 11.05
C VAL A 111 2.32 -4.66 12.35
N LYS A 112 2.33 -3.98 13.51
CA LYS A 112 2.47 -4.62 14.82
C LYS A 112 1.35 -5.63 15.08
N TYR A 113 0.11 -5.24 14.82
CA TYR A 113 -1.06 -6.11 14.95
C TYR A 113 -0.95 -7.34 14.05
N ALA A 114 -0.60 -7.17 12.78
CA ALA A 114 -0.43 -8.28 11.84
C ALA A 114 0.69 -9.25 12.27
N ARG A 115 1.77 -8.75 12.87
CA ARG A 115 2.85 -9.60 13.44
C ARG A 115 2.35 -10.41 14.64
N LEU A 116 1.63 -9.78 15.57
CA LEU A 116 1.07 -10.44 16.75
C LEU A 116 0.06 -11.52 16.37
N MET A 117 -0.82 -11.25 15.40
CA MET A 117 -1.79 -12.24 14.90
C MET A 117 -1.11 -13.47 14.29
N LYS A 118 -0.05 -13.27 13.50
CA LYS A 118 0.75 -14.38 12.95
C LYS A 118 1.42 -15.19 14.04
N ARG A 119 2.04 -14.52 15.02
CA ARG A 119 2.69 -15.19 16.14
C ARG A 119 1.71 -16.03 16.95
N GLY A 120 0.58 -15.45 17.36
CA GLY A 120 -0.43 -16.16 18.13
C GLY A 120 -1.05 -17.33 17.35
N PHE A 121 -1.22 -17.21 16.03
CA PHE A 121 -1.65 -18.32 15.19
C PHE A 121 -0.62 -19.47 15.20
N LEU A 122 0.67 -19.15 15.02
CA LEU A 122 1.75 -20.14 15.02
C LEU A 122 1.91 -20.83 16.39
N GLU A 123 1.88 -20.06 17.48
CA GLU A 123 1.95 -20.58 18.86
C GLU A 123 0.80 -21.54 19.17
N ARG A 124 -0.43 -21.23 18.73
CA ARG A 124 -1.57 -22.16 18.84
C ARG A 124 -1.36 -23.42 18.00
N SER A 125 -0.89 -23.29 16.76
CA SER A 125 -0.66 -24.45 15.90
C SER A 125 0.46 -25.37 16.41
N MET A 126 1.41 -24.83 17.19
CA MET A 126 2.49 -25.59 17.83
C MET A 126 2.17 -26.05 19.26
N GLY A 127 0.98 -25.75 19.80
CA GLY A 127 0.60 -26.09 21.17
C GLY A 127 1.37 -25.30 22.25
N LEU A 128 2.07 -24.23 21.89
CA LEU A 128 2.91 -23.43 22.80
C LEU A 128 2.13 -22.40 23.61
N HIS A 129 0.84 -22.21 23.33
CA HIS A 129 0.01 -21.18 23.98
C HIS A 129 -0.06 -21.34 25.51
N LYS A 130 -0.10 -22.59 26.01
CA LYS A 130 -0.05 -22.87 27.46
C LYS A 130 1.28 -22.45 28.10
N LYS A 131 2.40 -22.60 27.38
CA LYS A 131 3.74 -22.33 27.92
C LYS A 131 4.02 -20.85 28.09
N SER A 132 3.41 -19.99 27.26
CA SER A 132 3.47 -18.53 27.39
C SER A 132 2.56 -17.98 28.49
N GLU A 133 1.42 -18.63 28.77
CA GLU A 133 0.55 -18.23 29.89
C GLU A 133 1.19 -18.58 31.23
N GLU A 134 1.76 -19.79 31.37
CA GLU A 134 2.49 -20.21 32.57
C GLU A 134 3.72 -19.32 32.86
N THR A 135 4.48 -18.90 31.84
CA THR A 135 5.64 -18.02 32.04
C THR A 135 5.27 -16.57 32.39
N VAL A 136 4.17 -16.04 31.85
CA VAL A 136 3.68 -14.69 32.20
C VAL A 136 3.06 -14.68 33.61
N GLU A 137 2.40 -15.76 34.02
CA GLU A 137 1.93 -15.94 35.40
C GLU A 137 3.11 -16.09 36.38
N GLU A 138 4.13 -16.90 36.05
CA GLU A 138 5.33 -17.05 36.87
C GLU A 138 6.11 -15.73 37.03
N GLU A 139 6.35 -14.98 35.94
CA GLU A 139 7.02 -13.67 36.01
C GLU A 139 6.20 -12.63 36.78
N GLY A 140 4.86 -12.68 36.69
CA GLY A 140 3.96 -11.84 37.50
C GLY A 140 3.99 -12.18 38.99
N ILE A 141 4.07 -13.46 39.33
CA ILE A 141 4.20 -13.96 40.71
C ILE A 141 5.55 -13.54 41.31
N ILE A 142 6.65 -13.69 40.57
CA ILE A 142 8.01 -13.33 41.01
C ILE A 142 8.11 -11.82 41.28
N ASN A 143 7.58 -10.99 40.37
CA ASN A 143 7.60 -9.53 40.52
C ASN A 143 6.72 -9.04 41.69
N ASN A 144 5.60 -9.70 41.97
CA ASN A 144 4.77 -9.39 43.14
C ASN A 144 5.42 -9.85 44.46
N HIS A 145 6.10 -11.00 44.46
CA HIS A 145 6.80 -11.49 45.65
C HIS A 145 7.94 -10.55 46.08
N GLN A 146 8.72 -10.01 45.13
CA GLN A 146 9.79 -9.06 45.43
C GLN A 146 9.30 -7.69 45.98
N ARG A 147 8.04 -7.31 45.72
CA ARG A 147 7.44 -6.08 46.26
C ARG A 147 6.89 -6.22 47.69
N LEU A 148 6.69 -7.44 48.18
CA LEU A 148 6.13 -7.72 49.51
C LEU A 148 7.20 -7.84 50.60
N TYR A 149 8.47 -7.91 50.23
CA TYR A 149 9.61 -8.11 51.15
C TYR A 149 10.73 -7.07 50.99
N GLY A 150 10.44 -5.91 50.39
CA GLY A 150 11.32 -4.73 50.32
C GLY A 150 10.62 -3.52 50.90
#